data_AF-A0A942Z292-F1
#
_entry.id   AF-A0A942Z292-F1
#
_cell.length_a   1.000
_cell.length_b   1.000
_cell.length_c   1.000
_cell.angle_alpha   90.00
_cell.angle_beta   90.00
_cell.angle_gamma   90.00
#
_symmetry.space_group_name_H-M   'P 1'
#
loop_
_entity.id
_entity.type
_entity.pdbx_description
1 polymer ?
#
loop_
_entity_poly.entity_id
_entity_poly.type
_entity_poly.pdbx_seq_one_letter_code
_entity_poly.pdbx_strand_id
1 'polypeptide(L)' 'MENKNNENKKDSLNLAGRTYEVEDYNRKDTLSAGLATTHEQVSDAYMEGEIGAVIDDVKGTDIELNEKE' A
#
# COMPACT_ATOMS: atom_id res chain seq x y z
N MET A 1 -26.14 28.79 -7.84
CA MET A 1 -25.37 27.53 -7.99
C MET A 1 -24.00 27.79 -7.38
N GLU A 2 -23.83 27.63 -6.06
CA GLU A 2 -22.59 28.08 -5.40
C GLU A 2 -22.21 27.29 -4.15
N ASN A 3 -22.53 25.99 -4.09
CA ASN A 3 -22.24 25.17 -2.90
C ASN A 3 -21.43 23.88 -3.14
N LYS A 4 -21.06 23.54 -4.39
CA LYS A 4 -20.28 22.32 -4.68
C LYS A 4 -18.77 22.44 -4.40
N ASN A 5 -18.24 23.66 -4.29
CA ASN A 5 -16.79 23.86 -4.21
C ASN A 5 -16.22 23.69 -2.79
N ASN A 6 -17.02 23.89 -1.75
CA ASN A 6 -16.55 23.76 -0.36
C ASN A 6 -16.55 22.33 0.16
N GLU A 7 -17.43 21.45 -0.33
CA GLU A 7 -17.51 20.04 0.09
C GLU A 7 -16.28 19.26 -0.40
N ASN A 8 -15.92 19.42 -1.68
CA ASN A 8 -14.74 18.76 -2.28
C ASN A 8 -13.41 19.12 -1.60
N LYS A 9 -13.29 20.33 -1.06
CA LYS A 9 -12.07 20.78 -0.36
C LYS A 9 -11.93 20.14 1.02
N LYS A 10 -13.06 19.79 1.65
CA LYS A 10 -13.09 19.15 2.96
C LYS A 10 -12.75 17.66 2.85
N ASP A 11 -13.25 17.01 1.80
CA ASP A 11 -12.94 15.61 1.51
C ASP A 11 -11.47 15.41 1.11
N SER A 12 -10.88 16.35 0.36
CA SER A 12 -9.45 16.29 0.03
C SER A 12 -8.54 16.50 1.25
N LEU A 13 -8.97 17.32 2.22
CA LEU A 13 -8.28 17.46 3.52
C LEU A 13 -8.35 16.18 4.36
N ASN A 14 -9.44 15.41 4.28
CA ASN A 14 -9.54 14.11 4.96
C ASN A 14 -8.64 13.02 4.33
N LEU A 15 -8.23 13.21 3.07
CA LEU A 15 -7.36 12.27 2.35
C LEU A 15 -5.87 12.48 2.70
N ALA A 16 -5.44 13.74 2.83
CA ALA A 16 -4.04 14.07 3.06
C ALA A 16 -3.63 13.81 4.52
N GLY A 17 -2.58 13.01 4.71
CA GLY A 17 -2.00 12.75 6.03
C GLY A 17 -2.72 11.68 6.86
N ARG A 18 -3.73 11.02 6.29
CA ARG A 18 -4.35 9.85 6.90
C ARG A 18 -3.35 8.68 6.92
N THR A 19 -3.28 7.99 8.05
CA THR A 19 -2.53 6.75 8.23
C THR A 19 -3.49 5.57 8.32
N TYR A 20 -2.94 4.35 8.25
CA TYR A 20 -3.71 3.14 8.47
C TYR A 20 -4.44 3.16 9.83
N GLU A 21 -5.70 2.72 9.81
CA GLU A 21 -6.53 2.45 10.99
C GLU A 21 -7.14 1.04 10.87
N VAL A 22 -7.41 0.36 11.99
CA VAL A 22 -7.91 -1.04 11.98
C VAL A 22 -9.23 -1.18 11.22
N GLU A 23 -10.07 -0.16 11.27
CA GLU A 23 -11.34 -0.11 10.55
C GLU A 23 -11.18 -0.09 9.02
N ASP A 24 -9.98 0.20 8.50
CA ASP A 24 -9.69 0.28 7.05
C ASP A 24 -9.92 -1.03 6.32
N TYR A 25 -9.77 -2.16 7.01
CA TYR A 25 -10.11 -3.48 6.49
C TYR A 25 -11.58 -3.62 6.09
N ASN A 26 -12.47 -2.83 6.72
CA ASN A 26 -13.92 -2.93 6.52
C ASN A 26 -14.52 -1.73 5.75
N ARG A 27 -13.73 -0.67 5.54
CA ARG A 27 -14.16 0.52 4.78
C ARG A 27 -14.16 0.20 3.29
N LYS A 28 -15.04 0.87 2.53
CA LYS A 28 -15.30 0.56 1.11
C LYS A 28 -14.65 1.54 0.12
N ASP A 29 -13.92 2.54 0.61
CA ASP A 29 -13.21 3.50 -0.23
C ASP A 29 -11.82 3.02 -0.62
N THR A 30 -11.33 3.49 -1.77
CA THR A 30 -10.04 3.09 -2.35
C THR A 30 -8.85 3.40 -1.45
N LEU A 31 -8.87 4.51 -0.71
CA LEU A 31 -7.77 4.86 0.18
C LEU A 31 -7.68 3.85 1.33
N SER A 32 -8.80 3.52 1.98
CA SER A 32 -8.85 2.50 3.02
C SER A 32 -8.35 1.15 2.53
N ALA A 33 -8.81 0.71 1.36
CA ALA A 33 -8.36 -0.55 0.77
C ALA A 33 -6.84 -0.57 0.55
N GLY A 34 -6.28 0.51 -0.02
CA GLY A 34 -4.83 0.63 -0.21
C GLY A 34 -4.03 0.62 1.10
N LEU A 35 -4.50 1.36 2.13
CA LEU A 35 -3.86 1.40 3.44
C LEU A 35 -3.89 0.03 4.14
N ALA A 36 -5.01 -0.68 4.04
CA ALA A 36 -5.15 -2.03 4.58
C ALA A 36 -4.23 -3.03 3.86
N THR A 37 -4.17 -2.97 2.52
CA THR A 37 -3.30 -3.84 1.72
C THR A 37 -1.82 -3.66 2.05
N THR A 38 -1.34 -2.42 2.22
CA THR A 38 0.08 -2.22 2.58
C THR A 38 0.37 -2.61 4.02
N HIS A 39 -0.60 -2.48 4.95
CA HIS A 39 -0.46 -3.00 6.31
C HIS A 39 -0.32 -4.52 6.35
N GLU A 40 -1.11 -5.23 5.54
CA GLU A 40 -1.02 -6.68 5.35
C GLU A 40 0.34 -7.07 4.77
N GLN A 41 0.78 -6.44 3.66
CA GLN A 41 2.09 -6.72 3.05
C GLN A 41 3.26 -6.56 4.04
N VAL A 42 3.25 -5.51 4.86
CA VAL A 42 4.29 -5.30 5.89
C VAL A 42 4.21 -6.37 6.99
N SER A 43 3.01 -6.75 7.39
CA SER A 43 2.81 -7.79 8.42
C SER A 43 3.25 -9.16 7.91
N ASP A 44 2.91 -9.49 6.67
CA ASP A 44 3.31 -10.73 6.00
C ASP A 44 4.82 -10.79 5.86
N ALA A 45 5.46 -9.71 5.39
CA ALA A 45 6.92 -9.64 5.31
C ALA A 45 7.60 -9.81 6.68
N TYR A 46 6.99 -9.28 7.75
CA TYR A 46 7.51 -9.43 9.11
C TYR A 46 7.33 -10.86 9.66
N MET A 47 6.18 -11.50 9.39
CA MET A 47 5.87 -12.84 9.90
C MET A 47 6.49 -13.97 9.08
N GLU A 48 6.42 -13.87 7.76
CA GLU A 48 6.79 -14.92 6.81
C GLU A 48 8.15 -14.66 6.13
N GLY A 49 8.66 -13.43 6.22
CA GLY A 49 9.84 -12.98 5.48
C GLY A 49 9.46 -12.42 4.10
N GLU A 50 10.40 -11.73 3.45
CA GLU A 50 10.22 -11.19 2.09
C GLU A 50 10.65 -12.21 1.02
N ILE A 51 9.87 -12.33 -0.06
CA ILE A 51 10.33 -13.01 -1.27
C ILE A 51 11.16 -12.01 -2.07
N GLY A 52 12.49 -12.15 -2.00
CA GLY A 52 13.41 -11.31 -2.77
C GLY A 52 13.15 -11.41 -4.28
N ALA A 53 13.36 -10.32 -5.00
CA ALA A 53 13.28 -10.33 -6.46
C ALA A 53 14.37 -11.24 -7.04
N VAL A 54 13.95 -12.29 -7.74
CA VAL A 54 14.85 -13.16 -8.52
C VAL A 54 14.77 -12.78 -10.00
N ILE A 55 15.93 -12.68 -10.65
CA ILE A 55 16.00 -12.68 -12.12
C ILE A 55 16.41 -14.07 -12.57
N ASP A 56 15.62 -14.67 -13.46
CA ASP A 56 16.03 -15.83 -14.22
C ASP A 56 17.20 -15.44 -15.16
N ASP A 57 18.40 -16.00 -14.94
CA ASP A 57 19.46 -15.92 -15.95
C ASP A 57 19.00 -16.61 -17.24
N VAL A 58 19.64 -16.31 -18.38
CA VAL A 58 19.37 -16.96 -19.67
C VAL A 58 19.52 -18.50 -19.65
N LYS A 59 20.06 -19.04 -18.55
CA LYS A 59 20.23 -20.47 -18.26
C LYS A 59 19.16 -21.03 -17.30
N GLY A 60 18.16 -20.25 -16.89
CA GLY A 60 17.09 -20.65 -15.97
C GLY A 60 17.58 -20.87 -14.54
N THR A 61 18.55 -20.07 -14.11
CA THR A 61 19.04 -20.06 -12.72
C THR A 61 18.57 -18.78 -12.06
N ASP A 62 17.89 -18.91 -10.91
CA ASP A 62 17.48 -17.78 -10.10
C ASP A 62 18.70 -17.04 -9.56
N ILE A 63 18.82 -15.76 -9.90
CA ILE A 63 19.79 -14.84 -9.30
C ILE A 63 19.01 -13.94 -8.34
N GLU A 64 19.22 -14.14 -7.04
CA GLU A 64 18.73 -13.24 -6.00
C GLU A 64 19.35 -11.85 -6.17
N LEU A 65 18.50 -10.84 -6.40
CA LEU A 65 18.91 -9.44 -6.39
C LEU A 65 18.95 -8.95 -4.94
N ASN A 66 20.05 -9.24 -4.25
CA ASN A 66 20.29 -8.62 -2.95
C ASN A 66 20.58 -7.13 -3.19
N GLU A 67 19.73 -6.25 -2.66
CA GLU A 67 20.00 -4.81 -2.63
C GLU A 67 21.34 -4.61 -1.92
N LYS A 68 22.35 -4.18 -2.68
CA LYS A 68 23.62 -3.75 -2.09
C LYS A 68 23.35 -2.43 -1.37
N GLU A 69 23.42 -2.46 -0.04
CA GLU A 69 23.62 -1.27 0.80
C GLU A 69 24.91 -0.52 0.43
#